data_AF-A0A4W5KB31-F1
#
_entry.id   AF-A0A4W5KB31-F1
#
_cell.length_a   1.000
_cell.length_b   1.000
_cell.length_c   1.000
_cell.angle_alpha   90.00
_cell.angle_beta   90.00
_cell.angle_gamma   90.00
#
_symmetry.space_group_name_H-M   'P 1'
#
loop_
_entity.id
_entity.type
_entity.pdbx_description
1 polymer ?
#
loop_
_entity_poly.entity_id
_entity_poly.type
_entity_poly.pdbx_seq_one_letter_code
_entity_poly.pdbx_strand_id
1 'polypeptide(L)'
;MDGVSSARLLRDSLGFWNGRRGFQALLREDPKGQGGYLHPPAMFSLGADRGTLFYARQPPFCRRCMAYGHIFALCSTRKCRFCGSGEHEAKDCDEPKACHGCGSLAHLWRDCPARQRSYAGHFCYNAGEGIGG
;
A
#
# COMPACT_ATOMS: atom_id res chain seq x y z
N MET A 1 -17.62 1.17 19.62
CA MET A 1 -17.31 0.12 18.63
C MET A 1 -18.70 -0.40 18.28
N ASP A 2 -19.31 -0.04 17.15
CA ASP A 2 -18.99 -0.50 15.79
C ASP A 2 -19.71 0.40 14.77
N GLY A 3 -18.98 0.84 13.73
CA GLY A 3 -19.52 1.76 12.73
C GLY A 3 -18.73 1.69 11.43
N VAL A 4 -18.29 0.50 11.04
CA VAL A 4 -17.65 0.30 9.74
C VAL A 4 -18.77 0.09 8.73
N SER A 5 -19.08 1.14 7.98
CA SER A 5 -20.00 1.05 6.85
C SER A 5 -19.47 0.03 5.84
N SER A 6 -20.35 -0.78 5.25
CA SER A 6 -19.95 -1.86 4.34
C SER A 6 -19.18 -1.31 3.13
N ALA A 7 -18.29 -2.13 2.56
CA ALA A 7 -17.44 -1.72 1.46
C ALA A 7 -18.25 -1.40 0.19
N ARG A 8 -18.24 -0.14 -0.27
CA ARG A 8 -18.83 0.25 -1.55
C ARG A 8 -17.87 -0.05 -2.70
N LEU A 9 -18.29 -0.87 -3.66
CA LEU A 9 -17.54 -1.07 -4.90
C LEU A 9 -17.61 0.22 -5.75
N LEU A 10 -16.45 0.81 -6.04
CA LEU A 10 -16.38 1.97 -6.92
C LEU A 10 -16.43 1.50 -8.38
N ARG A 11 -17.36 2.06 -9.14
CA ARG A 11 -17.59 1.74 -10.55
C ARG A 11 -17.27 2.96 -11.41
N ASP A 12 -16.85 2.74 -12.64
CA ASP A 12 -16.68 3.80 -13.63
C ASP A 12 -18.05 4.31 -14.15
N SER A 13 -18.03 5.26 -15.09
CA SER A 13 -19.23 5.82 -15.71
C SER A 13 -20.04 4.79 -16.52
N LEU A 14 -19.41 3.67 -16.91
CA LEU A 14 -20.03 2.58 -17.66
C LEU A 14 -20.54 1.46 -16.75
N GLY A 15 -20.34 1.57 -15.43
CA GLY A 15 -20.78 0.60 -14.43
C GLY A 15 -19.78 -0.54 -14.15
N PHE A 16 -18.62 -0.57 -14.81
CA PHE A 16 -17.59 -1.58 -14.55
C PHE A 16 -16.84 -1.28 -13.25
N TRP A 17 -16.54 -2.34 -12.50
CA TRP A 17 -15.77 -2.22 -11.26
C TRP A 17 -14.31 -1.86 -11.56
N ASN A 18 -13.80 -0.82 -10.92
CA ASN A 18 -12.47 -0.28 -11.18
C ASN A 18 -11.37 -0.82 -10.24
N GLY A 19 -11.65 -1.90 -9.53
CA GLY A 19 -10.73 -2.48 -8.54
C GLY A 19 -10.69 -1.73 -7.20
N ARG A 20 -11.38 -0.59 -7.04
CA ARG A 20 -11.35 0.21 -5.80
C ARG A 20 -12.57 -0.08 -4.93
N ARG A 21 -12.37 0.06 -3.62
CA ARG A 21 -13.41 -0.05 -2.59
C ARG A 21 -13.43 1.25 -1.79
N GLY A 22 -14.62 1.81 -1.61
CA GLY A 22 -14.87 2.99 -0.80
C GLY A 22 -15.42 2.57 0.55
N PHE A 23 -14.99 3.26 1.60
CA PHE A 23 -15.45 3.05 2.97
C PHE A 23 -15.77 4.41 3.58
N GLN A 24 -16.75 4.44 4.47
CA GLN A 24 -16.96 5.58 5.35
C GLN A 24 -16.26 5.27 6.67
N ALA A 25 -15.35 6.13 7.08
CA ALA A 25 -14.60 5.99 8.32
C ALA A 25 -14.51 7.34 9.02
N LEU A 26 -14.65 7.33 10.35
CA LEU A 26 -14.37 8.48 11.20
C LEU A 26 -12.92 8.39 11.66
N LEU A 27 -12.15 9.45 11.39
CA LEU A 27 -10.78 9.54 11.88
C LEU A 27 -10.80 9.90 13.36
N ARG A 28 -9.89 9.30 14.12
CA ARG A 28 -9.68 9.67 15.52
C ARG A 28 -8.92 10.99 15.59
N GLU A 29 -9.20 11.78 16.62
CA GLU A 29 -8.47 13.02 16.88
C GLU A 29 -7.07 12.71 17.46
N ASP A 30 -6.09 13.52 17.07
CA ASP A 30 -4.77 13.55 17.68
C ASP A 30 -4.21 14.98 17.59
N PRO A 31 -3.96 15.65 18.74
CA PRO A 31 -3.39 16.98 18.78
C PRO A 31 -2.04 17.11 18.07
N LYS A 32 -1.28 16.01 17.96
CA LYS A 32 0.03 15.97 17.27
C LYS A 32 -0.10 15.62 15.79
N GLY A 33 -1.25 15.12 15.37
CA GLY A 33 -1.53 14.71 14.01
C GLY A 33 -1.70 15.91 13.08
N GLN A 34 -1.33 15.76 11.81
CA GLN A 34 -1.50 16.83 10.83
C GLN A 34 -2.99 17.22 10.74
N GLY A 35 -3.33 18.48 10.98
CA GLY A 35 -4.74 18.89 10.98
C GLY A 35 -5.60 18.30 12.11
N GLY A 36 -4.97 17.78 13.18
CA GLY A 36 -5.67 17.34 14.40
C GLY A 36 -6.21 15.92 14.38
N TYR A 37 -5.83 15.10 13.39
CA TYR A 37 -6.34 13.74 13.24
C TYR A 37 -5.24 12.69 13.12
N LEU A 38 -5.56 11.47 13.58
CA LEU A 38 -4.80 10.26 13.29
C LEU A 38 -5.09 9.81 11.87
N HIS A 39 -4.18 10.18 10.98
CA HIS A 39 -4.25 9.80 9.58
C HIS A 39 -3.79 8.34 9.37
N PRO A 40 -4.64 7.45 8.82
CA PRO A 40 -4.21 6.11 8.45
C PRO A 40 -3.11 6.18 7.38
N PRO A 41 -2.15 5.23 7.32
CA PRO A 41 -1.10 5.26 6.31
C PRO A 41 -1.65 5.32 4.88
N ALA A 42 -1.15 6.26 4.07
CA ALA A 42 -1.56 6.40 2.68
C ALA A 42 -1.19 5.18 1.83
N MET A 43 -0.14 4.49 2.24
CA MET A 43 0.32 3.24 1.66
C MET A 43 0.49 2.23 2.80
N PHE A 44 -0.04 1.03 2.61
CA PHE A 44 0.03 -0.05 3.58
C PHE A 44 0.23 -1.39 2.88
N SER A 45 0.71 -2.38 3.62
CA SER A 45 0.90 -3.73 3.12
C SER A 45 0.02 -4.68 3.94
N LEU A 46 -0.74 -5.54 3.27
CA LEU A 46 -1.48 -6.65 3.86
C LEU A 46 -0.89 -7.94 3.30
N GLY A 47 0.10 -8.51 4.00
CA GLY A 47 0.88 -9.63 3.46
C GLY A 47 1.67 -9.22 2.21
N ALA A 48 1.46 -9.94 1.10
CA ALA A 48 2.10 -9.64 -0.19
C ALA A 48 1.43 -8.47 -0.93
N ASP A 49 0.19 -8.11 -0.55
CA ASP A 49 -0.58 -7.09 -1.23
C ASP A 49 -0.24 -5.70 -0.72
N ARG A 50 0.04 -4.79 -1.65
CA ARG A 50 0.26 -3.36 -1.35
C ARG A 50 -0.99 -2.58 -1.68
N GLY A 51 -1.56 -1.95 -0.65
CA GLY A 51 -2.70 -1.07 -0.76
C GLY A 51 -2.31 0.40 -0.77
N THR A 52 -3.10 1.19 -1.49
CA THR A 52 -3.07 2.66 -1.40
C THR A 52 -4.44 3.17 -0.97
N LEU A 53 -4.44 4.10 -0.03
CA LEU A 53 -5.62 4.75 0.50
C LEU A 53 -5.65 6.21 0.07
N PHE A 54 -6.80 6.64 -0.46
CA PHE A 54 -7.07 8.02 -0.83
C PHE A 54 -8.36 8.50 -0.15
N TYR A 55 -8.33 9.67 0.45
CA TYR A 55 -9.51 10.31 1.06
C TYR A 55 -9.39 11.83 1.03
N ALA A 56 -10.51 12.51 1.26
CA ALA A 56 -10.57 13.96 1.24
C ALA A 56 -9.65 14.56 2.31
N ARG A 57 -8.90 15.61 1.96
CA ARG A 57 -7.96 16.31 2.85
C ARG A 57 -6.82 15.45 3.40
N GLN A 58 -6.50 14.33 2.74
CA GLN A 58 -5.33 13.54 3.09
C GLN A 58 -4.06 14.41 3.02
N PRO A 59 -3.28 14.49 4.11
CA PRO A 59 -2.10 15.32 4.14
C PRO A 59 -1.01 14.80 3.21
N PRO A 60 -0.05 15.65 2.80
CA PRO A 60 1.08 15.24 1.97
C PRO A 60 1.79 14.04 2.60
N PHE A 61 1.95 12.96 1.83
CA PHE A 61 2.55 11.72 2.29
C PHE A 61 3.86 11.42 1.57
N CYS A 62 4.90 11.13 2.34
CA CYS A 62 6.19 10.78 1.79
C CYS A 62 6.32 9.27 1.63
N ARG A 63 6.34 8.80 0.38
CA ARG A 63 6.54 7.37 0.06
C ARG A 63 7.95 6.83 0.34
N ARG A 64 8.88 7.68 0.80
CA ARG A 64 10.24 7.28 1.17
C ARG A 64 10.34 6.91 2.65
N CYS A 65 9.88 7.78 3.54
CA CYS A 65 9.93 7.58 4.98
C CYS A 65 8.60 7.16 5.60
N MET A 66 7.54 7.04 4.79
CA MET A 66 6.18 6.69 5.20
C MET A 66 5.56 7.65 6.23
N ALA A 67 6.00 8.92 6.25
CA ALA A 67 5.49 9.95 7.15
C ALA A 67 4.63 10.99 6.42
N TYR A 68 3.73 11.63 7.17
CA TYR A 68 2.92 12.75 6.72
C TYR A 68 3.64 14.10 6.90
N GLY A 69 3.18 15.12 6.18
CA GLY A 69 3.65 16.51 6.28
C GLY A 69 4.58 16.96 5.15
N HIS A 70 5.11 16.04 4.33
CA HIS A 70 5.95 16.38 3.18
C HIS A 70 5.83 15.36 2.04
N ILE A 71 6.31 15.74 0.85
CA ILE A 71 6.37 14.88 -0.33
C ILE A 71 7.79 14.32 -0.53
N PHE A 72 7.91 13.30 -1.39
CA PHE A 72 9.19 12.66 -1.70
C PHE A 72 10.32 13.64 -2.07
N ALA A 73 9.98 14.68 -2.84
CA ALA A 73 10.96 15.70 -3.28
C ALA A 73 11.53 16.54 -2.12
N LEU A 74 10.78 16.70 -1.04
CA LEU A 74 11.15 17.49 0.15
C LEU A 74 11.62 16.60 1.31
N CYS A 75 11.81 15.31 1.06
CA CYS A 75 12.22 14.37 2.09
C CYS A 75 13.74 14.47 2.33
N SER A 76 14.12 14.99 3.49
CA SER A 76 15.52 15.04 3.96
C SER A 76 16.05 13.66 4.39
N THR A 77 15.15 12.72 4.66
CA THR A 77 15.51 11.37 5.12
C THR A 77 16.02 10.53 3.94
N ARG A 78 17.30 10.17 3.97
CA ARG A 78 17.88 9.10 3.16
C ARG A 78 17.89 7.82 4.00
N LYS A 79 16.92 6.94 3.76
CA LYS A 79 16.89 5.59 4.35
C LYS A 79 16.90 4.57 3.23
N CYS A 80 17.67 3.51 3.41
CA CYS A 80 17.68 2.34 2.57
C CYS A 80 16.29 1.72 2.54
N ARG A 81 15.80 1.41 1.34
CA ARG A 81 14.45 0.85 1.14
C ARG A 81 14.36 -0.66 1.42
N PHE A 82 15.50 -1.32 1.60
CA PHE A 82 15.58 -2.76 1.86
C PHE A 82 15.71 -3.03 3.37
N CYS A 83 16.66 -2.37 4.04
CA CYS A 83 16.94 -2.60 5.47
C CYS A 83 16.48 -1.45 6.40
N GLY A 84 16.07 -0.30 5.85
CA GLY A 84 15.67 0.87 6.65
C GLY A 84 16.81 1.72 7.22
N SER A 85 18.08 1.31 7.04
CA SER A 85 19.26 2.03 7.53
C SER A 85 19.42 3.41 6.89
N GLY A 86 19.90 4.40 7.65
CA GLY A 86 20.23 5.73 7.14
C GLY A 86 21.63 5.86 6.53
N GLU A 87 22.50 4.86 6.77
CA GLU A 87 23.93 4.95 6.45
C GLU A 87 24.24 4.73 4.96
N HIS A 88 23.37 4.04 4.22
CA HIS A 88 23.61 3.69 2.83
C HIS A 88 22.36 3.82 1.96
N GLU A 89 22.57 3.94 0.65
CA GLU A 89 21.49 3.91 -0.32
C GLU A 89 21.09 2.47 -0.65
N ALA A 90 19.87 2.28 -1.17
CA ALA A 90 19.37 0.95 -1.55
C ALA A 90 20.25 0.20 -2.57
N LYS A 91 21.15 0.92 -3.27
CA LYS A 91 22.13 0.34 -4.20
C LYS A 91 23.25 -0.38 -3.44
N ASP A 92 23.77 0.25 -2.39
CA ASP A 92 24.90 -0.18 -1.56
C ASP A 92 24.45 -0.96 -0.31
N CYS A 93 23.22 -1.47 -0.33
CA CYS A 93 22.68 -2.30 0.72
C CYS A 93 23.17 -3.73 0.57
N ASP A 94 23.97 -4.19 1.53
CA ASP A 94 24.49 -5.56 1.63
C ASP A 94 23.47 -6.58 2.15
N GLU A 95 22.34 -6.14 2.73
CA GLU A 95 21.28 -7.05 3.16
C GLU A 95 20.68 -7.82 1.97
N PRO A 96 20.40 -9.13 2.14
CA PRO A 96 19.85 -9.97 1.09
C PRO A 96 18.50 -9.42 0.63
N LYS A 97 18.44 -9.04 -0.65
CA LYS A 97 17.27 -8.39 -1.23
C LYS A 97 16.19 -9.44 -1.49
N ALA A 98 15.19 -9.47 -0.62
CA ALA A 98 14.02 -10.32 -0.81
C ALA A 98 13.24 -9.92 -2.07
N CYS A 99 12.73 -10.93 -2.78
CA CYS A 99 11.77 -10.78 -3.84
C CYS A 99 10.55 -9.99 -3.34
N HIS A 100 10.27 -8.85 -3.97
CA HIS A 100 9.21 -7.94 -3.53
C HIS A 100 7.78 -8.48 -3.63
N GLY A 101 7.54 -9.61 -4.30
CA GLY A 101 6.19 -10.18 -4.40
C GLY A 101 6.01 -11.57 -3.80
N CYS A 102 7.07 -12.38 -3.64
CA CYS A 102 6.96 -13.67 -2.94
C CYS A 102 7.79 -13.76 -1.64
N GLY A 103 8.57 -12.74 -1.32
CA GLY A 103 9.39 -12.70 -0.09
C GLY A 103 10.64 -13.60 -0.10
N SER A 104 10.88 -14.37 -1.17
CA SER A 104 12.07 -15.24 -1.26
C SER A 104 13.37 -14.45 -1.35
N LEU A 105 14.41 -14.87 -0.63
CA LEU A 105 15.77 -14.30 -0.71
C LEU A 105 16.58 -14.83 -1.90
N ALA A 106 16.10 -15.85 -2.61
CA ALA A 106 16.84 -16.50 -3.69
C ALA A 106 16.88 -15.70 -4.99
N HIS A 107 15.92 -14.80 -5.20
CA HIS A 107 15.79 -14.02 -6.43
C HIS A 107 15.18 -12.65 -6.17
N LEU A 108 15.39 -11.72 -7.08
CA LEU A 108 14.68 -10.44 -7.10
C LEU A 108 13.34 -10.59 -7.81
N TRP A 109 12.41 -9.66 -7.58
CA TRP A 109 11.10 -9.67 -8.25
C TRP A 109 11.21 -9.80 -9.78
N ARG A 110 12.27 -9.23 -10.39
CA ARG A 110 12.50 -9.32 -11.84
C ARG A 110 12.60 -10.76 -12.33
N ASP A 111 13.21 -11.62 -11.53
CA ASP A 111 13.53 -13.02 -11.81
C ASP A 111 12.60 -13.97 -11.04
N CYS A 112 11.53 -13.44 -10.46
CA CYS A 112 10.59 -14.24 -9.69
C CYS A 112 9.81 -15.18 -10.63
N PRO A 113 9.80 -16.50 -10.36
CA PRO A 113 9.03 -17.45 -11.18
C PRO A 113 7.51 -17.22 -11.06
N ALA A 114 7.06 -16.65 -9.94
CA ALA A 114 5.67 -16.23 -9.75
C ALA A 114 5.34 -14.89 -10.44
N ARG A 115 6.34 -14.17 -10.98
CA ARG A 115 6.09 -12.96 -11.75
C ARG A 115 5.52 -13.32 -13.11
N GLN A 116 4.20 -13.24 -13.20
CA GLN A 116 3.50 -13.33 -14.48
C GLN A 116 3.97 -12.19 -15.39
N ARG A 117 4.59 -12.53 -16.52
CA ARG A 117 5.17 -11.56 -17.48
C ARG A 117 4.12 -10.83 -18.30
N SER A 118 2.86 -11.28 -18.27
CA SER A 118 1.75 -10.67 -19.00
C SER A 118 0.75 -10.01 -18.04
N TYR A 119 0.23 -8.85 -18.45
CA TYR A 119 -0.78 -8.10 -17.70
C TYR A 119 -2.13 -8.85 -17.56
N ALA A 120 -2.32 -9.91 -18.35
CA ALA A 120 -3.52 -10.75 -18.36
C ALA A 120 -3.68 -11.62 -17.10
N GLY A 121 -2.61 -11.82 -16.33
CA GLY A 121 -2.59 -12.68 -15.15
C GLY A 121 -2.92 -12.00 -13.81
N HIS A 122 -3.16 -10.70 -13.80
CA HIS A 122 -3.34 -9.92 -12.56
C HIS A 122 -4.78 -9.98 -12.00
N PHE A 123 -5.66 -10.78 -12.60
CA PHE A 123 -7.01 -11.02 -12.11
C PHE A 123 -7.10 -12.45 -11.58
N CYS A 124 -7.27 -12.57 -10.26
CA CYS A 124 -8.10 -13.55 -9.53
C CYS A 124 -7.48 -13.93 -8.19
N TYR A 125 -7.88 -13.22 -7.13
CA TYR A 125 -8.18 -13.85 -5.84
C TYR A 125 -9.55 -13.34 -5.36
N ASN A 126 -10.60 -13.89 -5.96
CA ASN A 126 -11.87 -14.07 -5.25
C ASN A 126 -12.11 -15.58 -5.25
N ALA A 127 -11.82 -16.23 -4.13
CA ALA A 127 -12.36 -17.55 -3.82
C ALA A 127 -13.17 -17.40 -2.53
N GLY A 128 -14.35 -16.81 -2.69
CA GLY A 128 -15.42 -16.84 -1.71
C GLY A 128 -16.67 -17.26 -2.47
N GLU A 129 -16.81 -18.56 -2.74
CA GLU A 129 -18.07 -19.15 -3.15
C GLU A 129 -18.53 -20.10 -2.05
N GLY A 130 -19.63 -19.72 -1.41
CA GLY A 130 -20.57 -20.60 -0.75
C GLY A 130 -21.96 -20.25 -1.24
N ILE A 131 -22.81 -21.28 -1.36
CA ILE A 131 -24.21 -21.37 -1.85
C ILE A 131 -24.36 -21.59 -3.36
N GLY A 132 -25.03 -22.64 -3.87
CA GLY A 132 -25.67 -23.79 -3.24
C GLY A 132 -26.28 -24.72 -4.29
N GLY A 133 -26.52 -25.97 -3.89
CA GLY A 133 -27.36 -26.98 -4.54
C GLY A 133 -27.92 -27.89 -3.46
#